data_AF-A0A1I7HZE9-F1
#
_entry.id   AF-A0A1I7HZE9-F1
#
_cell.length_a   1.000
_cell.length_b   1.000
_cell.length_c   1.000
_cell.angle_alpha   90.00
_cell.angle_beta   90.00
_cell.angle_gamma   90.00
#
_symmetry.space_group_name_H-M   'P 1'
#
loop_
_entity.id
_entity.type
_entity.pdbx_description
1 polymer ?
#
loop_
_entity_poly.entity_id
_entity_poly.type
_entity_poly.pdbx_seq_one_letter_code
_entity_poly.pdbx_strand_id
1 'polypeptide(L)'
;MLTSINMKLDIIEMLIDMNPKMAKTQVKDLQKQVTSVVNEIHHLIYDLRPIAVDQVGFVEATKALCRQCESNWHIPIVLTIQEDLVSEGIDPAKQVALYRLIQEILNNIKKHAKAKNIEVTFLHEDRNLIIIIKDDVFFASKKCRETTRICA
;
A
#
# COMPACT_ATOMS: atom_id res chain seq x y z
N MET A 1 3.28 -15.58 -16.15
CA MET A 1 1.90 -15.52 -16.69
C MET A 1 1.85 -14.89 -18.09
N LEU A 2 2.44 -13.72 -18.33
CA LEU A 2 2.47 -13.11 -19.69
C LEU A 2 3.08 -14.02 -20.78
N THR A 3 4.13 -14.78 -20.46
CA THR A 3 4.76 -15.71 -21.40
C THR A 3 3.82 -16.81 -21.90
N SER A 4 2.92 -17.28 -21.03
CA SER A 4 1.90 -18.29 -21.36
C SER A 4 0.80 -17.71 -22.26
N ILE A 5 0.47 -16.43 -22.08
CA ILE A 5 -0.47 -15.69 -22.95
C ILE A 5 0.10 -15.58 -24.37
N ASN A 6 1.38 -15.20 -24.50
CA ASN A 6 2.05 -15.10 -25.81
C ASN A 6 2.12 -16.46 -26.52
N MET A 7 2.53 -17.52 -25.81
CA MET A 7 2.56 -18.87 -26.39
C MET A 7 1.18 -19.33 -26.88
N LYS A 8 0.10 -18.97 -26.17
CA LYS A 8 -1.27 -19.31 -26.57
C LYS A 8 -1.74 -18.50 -27.78
N LEU A 9 -1.29 -17.26 -27.93
CA LEU A 9 -1.57 -16.45 -29.12
C LEU A 9 -0.93 -17.08 -30.36
N ASP A 10 0.33 -17.52 -30.28
CA ASP A 10 1.02 -18.21 -31.37
C ASP A 10 0.29 -19.50 -31.79
N ILE A 11 -0.20 -20.27 -30.80
CA ILE A 11 -0.97 -21.49 -31.03
C ILE A 11 -2.33 -21.17 -31.69
N ILE A 12 -3.00 -20.10 -31.28
CA ILE A 12 -4.28 -19.68 -31.88
C ILE A 12 -4.07 -19.26 -33.34
N GLU A 13 -3.00 -18.52 -33.64
CA GLU A 13 -2.66 -18.08 -34.99
C GLU A 13 -2.46 -19.27 -35.93
N MET A 14 -1.76 -20.32 -35.48
CA MET A 14 -1.63 -21.57 -36.24
C MET A 14 -2.96 -22.33 -36.43
N LEU A 15 -3.84 -22.30 -35.42
CA LEU A 15 -5.08 -23.09 -35.43
C LEU A 15 -6.24 -22.42 -36.18
N ILE A 16 -6.18 -21.11 -36.45
CA ILE A 16 -7.28 -20.35 -37.07
C ILE A 16 -7.69 -20.95 -38.42
N ASP A 17 -6.73 -21.35 -39.24
CA ASP A 17 -7.01 -21.94 -40.56
C ASP A 17 -7.13 -23.47 -40.52
N MET A 18 -6.36 -24.14 -39.65
CA MET A 18 -6.30 -25.60 -39.61
C MET A 18 -7.42 -26.25 -38.80
N ASN A 19 -7.82 -25.64 -37.69
CA ASN A 19 -8.87 -26.16 -36.82
C ASN A 19 -9.60 -25.03 -36.08
N PRO A 20 -10.55 -24.37 -36.75
CA PRO A 20 -11.27 -23.21 -36.19
C PRO A 20 -12.01 -23.53 -34.89
N LYS A 21 -12.48 -24.78 -34.71
CA LYS A 21 -13.14 -25.21 -33.47
C LYS A 21 -12.16 -25.23 -32.30
N MET A 22 -10.95 -25.77 -32.48
CA MET A 22 -9.92 -25.75 -31.45
C MET A 22 -9.39 -24.34 -31.19
N ALA A 23 -9.20 -23.52 -32.23
CA ALA A 23 -8.83 -22.11 -32.08
C ALA A 23 -9.85 -21.36 -31.20
N LYS A 24 -11.16 -21.55 -31.45
CA LYS A 24 -12.23 -20.94 -30.65
C LYS A 24 -12.22 -21.39 -29.19
N THR A 25 -11.85 -22.63 -28.92
CA THR A 25 -11.67 -23.13 -27.54
C THR A 25 -10.46 -22.48 -26.87
N GLN A 26 -9.32 -22.37 -27.57
CA GLN A 26 -8.11 -21.72 -27.05
C GLN A 26 -8.34 -20.23 -26.76
N VAL A 27 -9.09 -19.51 -27.61
CA VAL A 27 -9.48 -18.11 -27.37
C VAL A 27 -10.27 -17.98 -26.07
N LYS A 28 -11.26 -18.86 -25.82
CA LYS A 28 -12.04 -18.83 -24.58
C LYS A 28 -11.19 -19.07 -23.34
N ASP A 29 -10.22 -19.97 -23.42
CA ASP A 29 -9.32 -20.25 -22.31
C ASP A 29 -8.30 -19.12 -22.09
N LEU A 30 -7.84 -18.47 -23.17
CA LEU A 30 -7.01 -17.27 -23.09
C LEU A 30 -7.77 -16.11 -22.43
N GLN A 31 -9.04 -15.90 -22.80
CA GLN A 31 -9.90 -14.90 -22.17
C GLN A 31 -10.05 -15.14 -20.67
N LYS A 32 -10.29 -16.39 -20.24
CA LYS A 32 -10.36 -16.73 -18.80
C LYS A 32 -9.05 -16.43 -18.07
N GLN A 33 -7.90 -16.74 -18.68
CA GLN A 33 -6.60 -16.45 -18.08
C GLN A 33 -6.35 -14.95 -17.96
N VAL A 34 -6.67 -14.16 -18.99
CA VAL A 34 -6.55 -12.70 -18.93
C VAL A 34 -7.45 -12.13 -17.84
N THR A 35 -8.70 -12.56 -17.75
CA THR A 35 -9.62 -12.13 -16.68
C THR A 35 -9.09 -12.49 -15.29
N SER A 36 -8.49 -13.67 -15.12
CA SER A 36 -7.87 -14.07 -13.85
C SER A 36 -6.70 -13.15 -13.49
N VAL A 37 -5.82 -12.83 -14.45
CA VAL A 37 -4.68 -11.93 -14.23
C VAL A 37 -5.15 -10.52 -13.88
N VAL A 38 -6.18 -10.01 -14.57
CA VAL A 38 -6.77 -8.69 -14.25
C VAL A 38 -7.36 -8.69 -12.84
N ASN A 39 -8.09 -9.74 -12.45
CA ASN A 39 -8.64 -9.85 -11.11
C ASN A 39 -7.54 -9.96 -10.04
N GLU A 40 -6.45 -10.66 -10.33
CA GLU A 40 -5.31 -10.80 -9.42
C GLU A 40 -4.55 -9.46 -9.27
N ILE A 41 -4.36 -8.72 -10.36
CA ILE A 41 -3.85 -7.34 -10.33
C ILE A 41 -4.80 -6.42 -9.56
N HIS A 42 -6.11 -6.52 -9.78
CA HIS A 42 -7.10 -5.75 -9.03
C HIS A 42 -7.04 -6.11 -7.55
N HIS A 43 -7.01 -7.38 -7.17
CA HIS A 43 -6.87 -7.81 -5.78
C HIS A 43 -5.56 -7.29 -5.16
N LEU A 44 -4.44 -7.34 -5.89
CA LEU A 44 -3.20 -6.72 -5.45
C LEU A 44 -3.41 -5.20 -5.25
N ILE A 45 -3.98 -4.49 -6.22
CA ILE A 45 -4.27 -3.04 -6.12
C ILE A 45 -5.24 -2.72 -4.98
N TYR A 46 -6.21 -3.58 -4.67
CA TYR A 46 -7.23 -3.41 -3.63
C TYR A 46 -6.71 -3.74 -2.23
N ASP A 47 -5.92 -4.81 -2.07
CA ASP A 47 -5.12 -5.05 -0.85
C ASP A 47 -4.14 -3.90 -0.61
N LEU A 48 -3.76 -3.23 -1.69
CA LEU A 48 -2.95 -2.05 -1.68
C LEU A 48 -3.81 -0.80 -1.34
N ARG A 49 -5.01 -0.54 -1.88
CA ARG A 49 -5.72 0.73 -1.61
C ARG A 49 -6.51 0.68 -0.29
N PRO A 50 -6.11 1.37 0.77
CA PRO A 50 -6.83 1.34 2.02
C PRO A 50 -8.17 2.05 1.84
N ILE A 51 -9.26 1.30 1.88
CA ILE A 51 -10.64 1.82 1.80
C ILE A 51 -10.85 2.96 2.80
N ALA A 52 -10.19 2.86 3.96
CA ALA A 52 -10.20 3.91 4.98
C ALA A 52 -9.70 5.26 4.45
N VAL A 53 -8.61 5.31 3.68
CA VAL A 53 -8.09 6.58 3.14
C VAL A 53 -9.06 7.19 2.14
N ASP A 54 -9.66 6.37 1.28
CA ASP A 54 -10.62 6.83 0.27
C ASP A 54 -11.96 7.32 0.88
N GLN A 55 -12.39 6.76 2.03
CA GLN A 55 -13.68 7.08 2.66
C GLN A 55 -13.63 8.19 3.70
N VAL A 56 -12.59 8.22 4.54
CA VAL A 56 -12.48 9.16 5.67
C VAL A 56 -11.29 10.11 5.54
N GLY A 57 -10.46 9.93 4.51
CA GLY A 57 -9.24 10.71 4.31
C GLY A 57 -8.03 10.16 5.06
N PHE A 58 -6.84 10.53 4.59
CA PHE A 58 -5.56 10.05 5.11
C PHE A 58 -5.39 10.22 6.62
N VAL A 59 -5.71 11.40 7.14
CA VAL A 59 -5.51 11.74 8.55
C VAL A 59 -6.41 10.90 9.45
N GLU A 60 -7.71 10.81 9.14
CA GLU A 60 -8.66 10.02 9.92
C GLU A 60 -8.41 8.53 9.81
N ALA A 61 -8.04 8.04 8.61
CA ALA A 61 -7.62 6.66 8.42
C ALA A 61 -6.42 6.31 9.31
N THR A 62 -5.43 7.21 9.41
CA THR A 62 -4.25 7.01 10.25
C THR A 62 -4.57 7.06 11.74
N LYS A 63 -5.47 7.96 12.18
CA LYS A 63 -5.99 7.98 13.56
C LYS A 63 -6.65 6.65 13.90
N ALA A 64 -7.50 6.13 13.02
CA ALA A 64 -8.17 4.85 13.20
C ALA A 64 -7.18 3.69 13.29
N LEU A 65 -6.17 3.68 12.41
CA LEU A 65 -5.08 2.70 12.45
C LEU A 65 -4.34 2.71 13.80
N CYS A 66 -3.94 3.89 14.29
CA CYS A 66 -3.24 4.00 15.58
C CYS A 66 -4.09 3.45 16.74
N ARG A 67 -5.37 3.81 16.79
CA ARG A 67 -6.32 3.28 17.80
C ARG A 67 -6.48 1.77 17.70
N GLN A 68 -6.56 1.23 16.49
CA GLN A 68 -6.66 -0.21 16.26
C GLN A 68 -5.39 -0.94 16.72
N CYS A 69 -4.22 -0.39 16.41
CA CYS A 69 -2.93 -0.93 16.86
C CYS A 69 -2.82 -0.91 18.39
N GLU A 70 -3.14 0.22 19.03
CA GLU A 70 -3.16 0.36 20.48
C GLU A 70 -4.08 -0.68 21.14
N SER A 71 -5.32 -0.81 20.64
CA SER A 71 -6.28 -1.80 21.15
C SER A 71 -5.83 -3.24 20.94
N ASN A 72 -5.23 -3.56 19.79
CA ASN A 72 -4.84 -4.94 19.46
C ASN A 72 -3.56 -5.37 20.17
N TRP A 73 -2.63 -4.44 20.38
CA TRP A 73 -1.28 -4.76 20.88
C TRP A 73 -1.14 -4.47 22.36
N HIS A 74 -2.07 -3.72 22.95
CA HIS A 74 -2.02 -3.25 24.34
C HIS A 74 -0.74 -2.43 24.61
N ILE A 75 -0.29 -1.68 23.60
CA ILE A 75 0.85 -0.77 23.65
C ILE A 75 0.31 0.65 23.43
N PRO A 76 0.51 1.60 24.36
CA PRO A 76 0.11 2.99 24.19
C PRO A 76 0.68 3.61 22.92
N ILE A 77 -0.18 4.30 22.14
CA ILE A 77 0.22 5.04 20.95
C ILE A 77 -0.21 6.51 21.08
N VAL A 78 0.77 7.39 21.23
CA VAL A 78 0.51 8.85 21.28
C VAL A 78 0.58 9.41 19.86
N LEU A 79 -0.57 9.83 19.34
CA LEU A 79 -0.68 10.47 18.04
C LEU A 79 -0.81 12.00 18.19
N THR A 80 0.15 12.73 17.63
CA THR A 80 0.14 14.20 17.57
C THR A 80 0.05 14.64 16.11
N ILE A 81 -0.93 15.48 15.80
CA ILE A 81 -1.11 16.07 14.47
C ILE A 81 -1.10 17.59 14.66
N GLN A 82 -0.18 18.27 14.00
CA GLN A 82 -0.12 19.74 14.03
C GLN A 82 -1.43 20.34 13.50
N GLU A 83 -1.93 21.37 14.18
CA GLU A 83 -3.07 22.15 13.72
C GLU A 83 -2.75 22.75 12.34
N ASP A 84 -3.75 22.82 11.46
CA ASP A 84 -3.62 23.19 10.03
C ASP A 84 -2.95 22.18 9.10
N LEU A 85 -2.83 20.91 9.49
CA LEU A 85 -2.42 19.84 8.58
C LEU A 85 -3.50 19.59 7.50
N VAL A 86 -3.45 20.35 6.41
CA VAL A 86 -4.36 20.20 5.27
C VAL A 86 -3.85 19.06 4.38
N SER A 87 -4.45 17.88 4.51
CA SER A 87 -4.17 16.76 3.60
C SER A 87 -4.62 17.02 2.15
N GLU A 88 -5.44 18.06 1.90
CA GLU A 88 -5.97 18.42 0.58
C GLU A 88 -4.88 18.78 -0.45
N GLY A 89 -3.66 19.12 -0.01
CA GLY A 89 -2.52 19.37 -0.91
C GLY A 89 -1.75 18.12 -1.34
N ILE A 90 -2.05 16.95 -0.77
CA ILE A 90 -1.33 15.70 -1.04
C ILE A 90 -2.12 14.89 -2.07
N ASP A 91 -1.46 14.55 -3.18
CA ASP A 91 -2.02 13.68 -4.20
C ASP A 91 -2.59 12.37 -3.58
N PRO A 92 -3.79 11.91 -3.98
CA PRO A 92 -4.43 10.72 -3.40
C PRO A 92 -3.55 9.46 -3.45
N ALA A 93 -2.75 9.27 -4.51
CA ALA A 93 -1.85 8.12 -4.59
C ALA A 93 -0.71 8.25 -3.56
N LYS A 94 -0.22 9.46 -3.30
CA LYS A 94 0.76 9.72 -2.23
C LYS A 94 0.15 9.47 -0.84
N GLN A 95 -1.08 9.90 -0.59
CA GLN A 95 -1.78 9.64 0.67
C GLN A 95 -1.87 8.14 0.97
N VAL A 96 -2.27 7.36 -0.03
CA VAL A 96 -2.34 5.90 0.05
C VAL A 96 -0.97 5.29 0.32
N ALA A 97 0.07 5.74 -0.37
CA ALA A 97 1.44 5.25 -0.17
C ALA A 97 1.97 5.54 1.24
N LEU A 98 1.76 6.77 1.75
CA LEU A 98 2.13 7.17 3.10
C LEU A 98 1.42 6.32 4.15
N TYR A 99 0.12 6.07 3.96
CA TYR A 99 -0.66 5.26 4.89
C TYR A 99 -0.10 3.83 5.00
N ARG A 100 0.25 3.20 3.86
CA ARG A 100 0.91 1.89 3.88
C ARG A 100 2.27 1.91 4.57
N LEU A 101 3.04 2.96 4.35
CA LEU A 101 4.34 3.11 4.98
C LEU A 101 4.21 3.17 6.51
N ILE A 102 3.22 3.91 7.01
CA ILE A 102 2.89 3.95 8.44
C ILE A 102 2.45 2.58 8.95
N GLN A 103 1.54 1.90 8.24
CA GLN A 103 1.11 0.53 8.60
C GLN A 103 2.28 -0.44 8.73
N GLU A 104 3.18 -0.44 7.75
CA GLU A 104 4.32 -1.35 7.72
C GLU A 104 5.33 -1.02 8.83
N ILE A 105 5.60 0.26 9.09
CA ILE A 105 6.46 0.67 10.22
C ILE A 105 5.86 0.21 11.54
N LEU A 106 4.58 0.46 11.79
CA LEU A 106 3.92 0.03 13.03
C LEU A 106 3.94 -1.51 13.16
N ASN A 107 3.69 -2.24 12.08
CA ASN A 107 3.77 -3.71 12.08
C ASN A 107 5.19 -4.21 12.37
N ASN A 108 6.22 -3.53 11.86
CA ASN A 108 7.61 -3.86 12.14
C ASN A 108 7.98 -3.60 13.59
N ILE A 109 7.53 -2.48 14.17
CA ILE A 109 7.67 -2.21 15.61
C ILE A 109 7.01 -3.34 16.40
N LYS A 110 5.76 -3.73 16.09
CA LYS A 110 5.09 -4.85 16.76
C LYS A 110 5.88 -6.17 16.68
N LYS A 111 6.37 -6.52 15.49
CA LYS A 111 7.04 -7.81 15.25
C LYS A 111 8.44 -7.88 15.87
N HIS A 112 9.15 -6.76 15.90
CA HIS A 112 10.59 -6.74 16.15
C HIS A 112 11.01 -5.91 17.35
N ALA A 113 10.27 -4.86 17.70
CA ALA A 113 10.54 -4.05 18.89
C ALA A 113 9.74 -4.57 20.08
N LYS A 114 10.40 -4.72 21.24
CA LYS A 114 9.71 -4.92 22.52
C LYS A 114 9.19 -3.59 23.07
N ALA A 115 8.59 -2.79 22.18
CA ALA A 115 8.19 -1.43 22.47
C ALA A 115 7.14 -1.39 23.56
N LYS A 116 7.32 -0.50 24.55
CA LYS A 116 6.32 -0.22 25.57
C LYS A 116 5.53 1.03 25.28
N ASN A 117 6.04 1.92 24.41
CA ASN A 117 5.33 3.12 23.97
C ASN A 117 5.69 3.44 22.52
N ILE A 118 4.73 3.95 21.77
CA ILE A 118 4.92 4.42 20.40
C ILE A 118 4.42 5.87 20.29
N GLU A 119 5.19 6.74 19.64
CA GLU A 119 4.79 8.10 19.31
C GLU A 119 4.72 8.26 17.79
N VAL A 120 3.63 8.86 17.31
CA VAL A 120 3.43 9.22 15.90
C VAL A 120 3.15 10.71 15.83
N THR A 121 3.95 11.45 15.06
CA THR A 121 3.83 12.91 14.92
C THR A 121 3.73 13.31 13.46
N PHE A 122 2.74 14.13 13.13
CA PHE A 122 2.58 14.77 11.83
C PHE A 122 2.84 16.26 11.96
N LEU A 123 3.77 16.78 11.16
CA LEU A 123 4.19 18.19 11.16
C LEU A 123 4.13 18.74 9.73
N HIS A 124 3.92 20.05 9.62
CA HIS A 124 4.04 20.78 8.37
C HIS A 124 5.14 21.84 8.48
N GLU A 125 6.19 21.70 7.67
CA GLU A 125 7.31 22.65 7.59
C GLU A 125 7.65 22.94 6.13
N ASP A 126 7.74 24.22 5.76
CA ASP A 126 8.15 24.66 4.42
C ASP A 126 7.41 23.95 3.26
N ARG A 127 6.09 23.76 3.40
CA ARG A 127 5.20 23.03 2.45
C ARG A 127 5.37 21.51 2.41
N ASN A 128 6.18 20.94 3.28
CA ASN A 128 6.43 19.50 3.33
C ASN A 128 5.64 18.86 4.48
N LEU A 129 5.09 17.67 4.20
CA LEU A 129 4.54 16.82 5.24
C LEU A 129 5.67 16.01 5.87
N ILE A 130 5.88 16.18 7.18
CA ILE A 130 6.85 15.40 7.95
C ILE A 130 6.08 14.45 8.85
N ILE A 131 6.44 13.16 8.78
CA ILE A 131 5.85 12.10 9.62
C ILE A 131 6.98 11.47 10.41
N ILE A 132 6.84 11.47 11.73
CA ILE A 132 7.82 10.92 12.67
C ILE A 132 7.15 9.78 13.44
N ILE A 133 7.74 8.60 13.43
CA ILE A 133 7.30 7.45 14.23
C ILE A 133 8.46 7.03 15.11
N LYS A 134 8.26 7.00 16.43
CA LYS A 134 9.26 6.63 17.43
C LYS A 134 8.73 5.51 18.32
N ASP A 135 9.61 4.58 18.67
CA ASP A 135 9.42 3.62 19.76
C ASP A 135 10.49 3.83 20.84
N ASP A 136 10.29 3.25 22.02
CA ASP A 136 11.20 3.36 23.18
C ASP A 136 12.41 2.40 23.13
N VAL A 137 12.51 1.55 22.10
CA VAL A 137 13.52 0.48 21.99
C VAL A 137 14.49 0.78 20.85
N PHE A 138 15.36 1.76 21.11
CA PHE A 138 16.60 2.04 20.36
C PHE A 138 16.46 2.30 18.85
N PHE A 139 16.83 3.52 18.45
CA PHE A 139 17.01 3.98 17.08
C PHE A 139 17.83 2.99 16.24
N ALA A 140 17.18 2.23 15.36
CA ALA A 140 17.74 2.01 14.04
C ALA A 140 17.34 3.20 13.18
N SER A 141 18.05 4.33 13.34
CA SER A 141 18.28 5.19 12.19
C SER A 141 19.00 4.30 11.18
N LYS A 142 18.24 3.63 10.30
CA LYS A 142 18.80 3.18 9.05
C LYS A 142 19.31 4.47 8.45
N LYS A 143 20.64 4.60 8.45
CA LYS A 143 21.38 5.70 7.88
C LYS A 143 21.16 5.60 6.36
N CYS A 144 19.94 5.84 5.91
CA CYS A 144 19.75 6.40 4.60
C CYS A 144 20.50 7.72 4.66
N ARG A 145 21.41 7.94 3.71
CA ARG A 145 21.82 9.28 3.27
C ARG A 145 20.64 10.04 2.64
N GLU A 146 19.43 9.76 3.11
CA GLU A 146 18.17 10.39 2.78
C GLU A 146 17.49 10.54 4.12
N THR A 147 17.67 11.71 4.72
CA THR A 147 16.62 12.34 5.50
C THR A 147 15.34 12.13 4.71
N THR A 148 14.42 11.26 5.13
CA THR A 148 13.10 11.17 4.49
C THR A 148 12.27 12.36 4.98
N ARG A 149 12.75 13.56 4.62
CA ARG A 149 11.91 14.70 4.29
C ARG A 149 11.10 14.24 3.09
N ILE A 150 9.82 13.97 3.29
CA ILE A 150 8.92 13.76 2.16
C ILE A 150 8.58 15.16 1.65
N CYS A 151 9.48 15.70 0.83
CA CYS A 151 9.19 16.90 0.06
C CYS A 151 8.19 16.55 -1.04
N ALA A 152 7.10 17.29 -1.12
CA ALA A 152 6.22 17.33 -2.29
C ALA A 152 6.48 18.63 -3.05
#